data_AF-A0A853EFI0-F1
#
_entry.id   AF-A0A853EFI0-F1
#
_cell.length_a   1.000
_cell.length_b   1.000
_cell.length_c   1.000
_cell.angle_alpha   90.00
_cell.angle_beta   90.00
_cell.angle_gamma   90.00
#
_symmetry.space_group_name_H-M   'P 1'
#
loop_
_entity.id
_entity.type
_entity.pdbx_description
1 polymer ?
#
loop_
_entity_poly.entity_id
_entity_poly.type
_entity_poly.pdbx_seq_one_letter_code
_entity_poly.pdbx_strand_id
1 'polypeptide(L)'
;MEADGRGVLYPDRLPDFHREPAPPELAEAVRWFWVPSWDLPPGVSSRQEVLPFPAANLVVEPEGLRLYGPTTGVSVRVLEGRGWAVGALLR
;
A
#
# COMPACT_ATOMS: atom_id res chain seq x y z
N MET A 1 7.66 -19.01 0.31
CA MET A 1 8.19 -17.71 -0.17
C MET A 1 8.03 -16.75 0.98
N GLU A 2 9.11 -16.26 1.56
CA GLU A 2 9.07 -15.42 2.76
C GLU A 2 8.66 -14.00 2.36
N ALA A 3 7.63 -13.44 3.00
CA ALA A 3 7.18 -12.10 2.69
C ALA A 3 8.23 -11.07 3.15
N ASP A 4 8.66 -10.18 2.26
CA ASP A 4 9.61 -9.12 2.59
C ASP A 4 8.99 -8.08 3.55
N GLY A 5 9.25 -8.28 4.85
CA GLY A 5 8.73 -7.46 5.95
C GLY A 5 9.42 -6.10 6.15
N ARG A 6 10.41 -5.73 5.33
CA ARG A 6 11.12 -4.45 5.49
C ARG A 6 10.16 -3.27 5.35
N GLY A 7 10.16 -2.37 6.34
CA GLY A 7 9.30 -1.19 6.34
C GLY A 7 7.88 -1.41 6.88
N VAL A 8 7.57 -2.61 7.40
CA VAL A 8 6.35 -2.85 8.19
C VAL A 8 6.60 -2.39 9.62
N LEU A 9 5.78 -1.44 10.10
CA LEU A 9 5.89 -0.91 11.47
C LEU A 9 5.27 -1.82 12.52
N TYR A 10 4.09 -2.37 12.23
CA TYR A 10 3.29 -3.16 13.16
C TYR A 10 2.78 -4.41 12.44
N PRO A 11 3.54 -5.52 12.42
CA PRO A 11 3.17 -6.74 11.70
C PRO A 11 1.78 -7.27 12.06
N ASP A 12 1.41 -7.24 13.34
CA ASP A 12 0.11 -7.72 13.83
C ASP A 12 -1.09 -6.87 13.36
N ARG A 13 -0.84 -5.68 12.81
CA ARG A 13 -1.86 -4.77 12.29
C ARG A 13 -1.85 -4.68 10.77
N LEU A 14 -0.89 -5.34 10.13
CA LEU A 14 -0.74 -5.29 8.68
C LEU A 14 -1.93 -6.04 8.05
N PRO A 15 -2.64 -5.44 7.07
CA PRO A 15 -3.57 -6.20 6.25
C PRO A 15 -2.83 -7.33 5.53
N ASP A 16 -3.56 -8.23 4.87
CA ASP A 16 -2.89 -9.09 3.89
C ASP A 16 -2.18 -8.19 2.88
N PHE A 17 -0.86 -8.33 2.77
CA PHE A 17 -0.03 -7.38 2.05
C PHE A 17 1.07 -8.15 1.33
N HIS A 18 1.08 -8.03 0.02
CA HIS A 18 2.15 -8.57 -0.81
C HIS A 18 2.70 -7.50 -1.75
N ARG A 19 3.95 -7.70 -2.17
CA ARG A 19 4.62 -6.88 -3.16
C ARG A 19 4.91 -7.73 -4.37
N GLU A 20 4.62 -7.16 -5.53
CA GLU A 20 4.90 -7.81 -6.81
C GLU A 20 5.97 -6.99 -7.56
N PRO A 21 6.99 -7.64 -8.14
CA PRO A 21 7.96 -6.94 -8.97
C PRO A 21 7.26 -6.31 -10.18
N ALA A 22 7.78 -5.18 -10.65
CA ALA A 22 7.31 -4.62 -11.91
C ALA A 22 7.65 -5.57 -13.07
N PRO A 23 6.71 -5.84 -14.00
CA PRO A 23 7.01 -6.61 -15.19
C PRO A 23 7.97 -5.82 -16.09
N PRO A 24 8.76 -6.49 -16.96
CA PRO A 24 9.82 -5.84 -17.73
C PRO A 24 9.36 -4.61 -18.52
N GLU A 25 8.17 -4.65 -19.10
CA GLU A 25 7.54 -3.57 -19.86
C GLU A 25 7.23 -2.30 -19.03
N LEU A 26 7.18 -2.41 -17.70
CA LEU A 26 6.95 -1.29 -16.79
C LEU A 26 8.17 -0.96 -15.93
N ALA A 27 9.30 -1.68 -16.09
CA ALA A 27 10.46 -1.55 -15.21
C ALA A 27 11.09 -0.15 -15.24
N GLU A 28 10.93 0.62 -16.31
CA GLU A 28 11.43 2.00 -16.38
C GLU A 28 10.61 2.98 -15.53
N ALA A 29 9.31 2.72 -15.35
CA ALA A 29 8.38 3.62 -14.67
C ALA A 29 8.03 3.16 -13.24
N VAL A 30 7.93 1.85 -13.01
CA VAL A 30 7.45 1.25 -11.77
C VAL A 30 8.56 0.46 -11.10
N ARG A 31 8.79 0.71 -9.82
CA ARG A 31 9.76 -0.02 -9.00
C ARG A 31 9.22 -1.38 -8.55
N TRP A 32 8.00 -1.39 -8.02
CA TRP A 32 7.22 -2.57 -7.68
C TRP A 32 5.75 -2.16 -7.47
N PHE A 33 4.88 -3.15 -7.42
CA PHE A 33 3.51 -3.01 -6.97
C PHE A 33 3.37 -3.46 -5.51
N TRP A 34 2.40 -2.89 -4.81
CA TRP A 34 1.98 -3.32 -3.49
C TRP A 34 0.46 -3.49 -3.49
N VAL A 35 -0.02 -4.55 -2.84
CA VAL A 35 -1.43 -4.95 -2.89
C VAL A 35 -1.91 -5.34 -1.49
N PRO A 36 -2.46 -4.39 -0.71
CA PRO A 36 -3.17 -4.69 0.51
C PRO A 36 -4.57 -5.20 0.21
N SER A 37 -5.04 -6.14 1.00
CA SER A 37 -6.45 -6.49 1.13
C SER A 37 -6.82 -6.73 2.58
N TRP A 38 -8.05 -6.37 2.94
CA TRP A 38 -8.56 -6.53 4.29
C TRP A 38 -10.03 -6.94 4.30
N ASP A 39 -10.41 -7.67 5.33
CA ASP A 39 -11.80 -8.01 5.67
C ASP A 39 -11.93 -7.94 7.19
N LEU A 40 -12.45 -6.82 7.69
CA LEU A 40 -12.55 -6.51 9.11
C LEU A 40 -13.98 -6.72 9.61
N PRO A 41 -14.16 -7.26 10.84
CA PRO A 41 -15.48 -7.38 11.44
C PRO A 41 -16.19 -6.02 11.59
N PRO A 42 -17.53 -5.99 11.62
CA PRO A 42 -18.29 -4.77 11.86
C PRO A 42 -17.86 -4.08 13.16
N GLY A 43 -17.64 -2.76 13.10
CA GLY A 43 -17.19 -1.95 14.24
C GLY A 43 -15.69 -2.02 14.54
N VAL A 44 -14.92 -2.82 13.79
CA VAL A 44 -13.45 -2.86 13.90
C VAL A 44 -12.82 -1.95 12.86
N SER A 45 -11.92 -1.07 13.29
CA SER A 45 -11.10 -0.23 12.42
C SER A 45 -9.62 -0.55 12.63
N SER A 46 -8.85 -0.60 11.53
CA SER A 46 -7.39 -0.73 11.60
C SER A 46 -6.72 0.57 11.16
N ARG A 47 -5.93 1.19 12.03
CA ARG A 47 -5.20 2.43 11.74
C ARG A 47 -3.81 2.09 11.21
N GLN A 48 -3.56 2.44 9.95
CA GLN A 48 -2.30 2.24 9.25
C GLN A 48 -1.50 3.54 9.24
N GLU A 49 -0.33 3.53 9.86
CA GLU A 49 0.64 4.61 9.74
C GLU A 49 1.50 4.37 8.50
N VAL A 50 1.46 5.33 7.58
CA VAL A 50 2.19 5.27 6.31
C VAL A 50 3.35 6.23 6.40
N LEU A 51 4.56 5.66 6.44
CA LEU A 51 5.80 6.43 6.45
C LEU A 51 6.00 7.17 5.12
N PRO A 52 6.57 8.38 5.14
CA PRO A 52 6.95 9.08 3.92
C PRO A 52 7.99 8.26 3.15
N PHE A 53 7.84 8.22 1.83
CA PHE A 53 8.79 7.60 0.92
C PHE A 53 9.09 8.59 -0.23
N PRO A 54 10.35 8.76 -0.66
CA PRO A 54 10.74 9.78 -1.64
C PRO A 54 10.41 9.34 -3.08
N ALA A 55 9.16 8.94 -3.32
CA ALA A 55 8.64 8.63 -4.64
C ALA A 55 7.12 8.83 -4.67
N ALA A 56 6.57 8.92 -5.88
CA ALA A 56 5.13 8.97 -6.08
C ALA A 56 4.51 7.57 -6.13
N ASN A 57 3.25 7.45 -5.74
CA ASN A 57 2.45 6.23 -5.86
C ASN A 57 1.21 6.50 -6.70
N LEU A 58 1.01 5.71 -7.75
CA LEU A 58 -0.26 5.63 -8.47
C LEU A 58 -1.10 4.52 -7.85
N VAL A 59 -2.24 4.86 -7.26
CA VAL A 59 -3.06 3.93 -6.49
C VAL A 59 -4.44 3.80 -7.10
N VAL A 60 -4.86 2.55 -7.29
CA VAL A 60 -6.23 2.18 -7.65
C VAL A 60 -6.88 1.53 -6.43
N GLU A 61 -8.05 2.04 -6.05
CA GLU A 61 -8.93 1.48 -5.02
C GLU A 61 -10.38 1.54 -5.52
N PRO A 62 -11.36 0.91 -4.85
CA PRO A 62 -12.76 0.88 -5.32
C PRO A 62 -13.35 2.27 -5.64
N GLU A 63 -12.90 3.31 -4.94
CA GLU A 63 -13.37 4.68 -5.12
C GLU A 63 -12.69 5.42 -6.29
N GLY A 64 -11.68 4.82 -6.92
CA GLY A 64 -11.04 5.32 -8.14
C GLY A 64 -9.51 5.27 -8.12
N LEU A 65 -8.92 6.12 -8.95
CA LEU A 65 -7.48 6.23 -9.15
C LEU A 65 -6.96 7.56 -8.61
N ARG A 66 -5.86 7.52 -7.85
CA ARG A 66 -5.21 8.71 -7.28
C ARG A 66 -3.70 8.63 -7.42
N LEU A 67 -3.08 9.79 -7.65
CA LEU A 67 -1.62 9.95 -7.61
C LEU A 67 -1.23 10.64 -6.31
N TYR A 68 -0.43 9.95 -5.49
CA TYR A 68 0.15 10.50 -4.27
C TYR A 68 1.60 10.86 -4.53
N GLY A 69 1.94 12.14 -4.40
CA GLY A 69 3.32 12.61 -4.50
C GLY A 69 4.15 12.24 -3.26
N PRO A 70 5.48 12.49 -3.30
CA PRO A 70 6.33 12.33 -2.12
C PRO A 70 5.86 13.25 -1.00
N THR A 71 5.79 12.71 0.22
CA THR A 71 5.42 13.45 1.43
C THR A 71 6.61 13.57 2.37
N THR A 72 6.60 14.59 3.25
CA THR A 72 7.62 14.80 4.28
C THR A 72 7.17 14.36 5.68
N GLY A 73 5.92 13.94 5.81
CA GLY A 73 5.31 13.55 7.09
C GLY A 73 4.60 12.21 6.99
N VAL A 74 4.42 11.57 8.14
CA VAL A 74 3.60 10.37 8.30
C VAL A 74 2.15 10.72 7.99
N SER A 75 1.48 9.84 7.27
CA SER A 75 0.03 9.91 7.05
C SER A 75 -0.65 8.72 7.70
N VAL A 76 -1.96 8.83 7.92
CA VAL A 76 -2.76 7.73 8.49
C VAL A 76 -3.85 7.34 7.52
N ARG A 77 -3.97 6.05 7.23
CA ARG A 77 -5.13 5.45 6.56
C ARG A 77 -5.90 4.61 7.57
N VAL A 78 -7.20 4.86 7.67
CA VAL A 78 -8.10 4.01 8.47
C VAL A 78 -8.76 3.01 7.51
N LEU A 79 -8.64 1.72 7.84
CA LEU A 79 -9.27 0.61 7.14
C LEU A 79 -10.49 0.14 7.94
N GLU A 80 -11.61 -0.04 7.25
CA GLU A 80 -12.87 -0.51 7.81
C GLU A 80 -13.53 -1.46 6.80
N GLY A 81 -14.40 -2.35 7.30
CA GLY A 81 -15.13 -3.31 6.46
C GLY A 81 -14.19 -4.15 5.60
N ARG A 82 -14.56 -4.34 4.33
CA ARG A 82 -13.76 -5.06 3.33
C ARG A 82 -13.24 -4.09 2.28
N GLY A 83 -11.97 -4.22 1.91
CA GLY A 83 -11.39 -3.41 0.85
C GLY A 83 -10.05 -3.91 0.38
N TRP A 84 -9.53 -3.21 -0.63
CA TRP A 84 -8.26 -3.49 -1.26
C TRP A 84 -7.73 -2.23 -1.92
N ALA A 85 -6.44 -2.23 -2.23
CA ALA A 85 -5.84 -1.25 -3.14
C ALA A 85 -4.72 -1.90 -3.93
N VAL A 86 -4.40 -1.34 -5.10
CA VAL A 86 -3.19 -1.66 -5.86
C VAL A 86 -2.41 -0.37 -6.04
N GLY A 87 -1.19 -0.32 -5.51
CA GLY A 87 -0.30 0.81 -5.69
C GLY A 87 0.91 0.45 -6.54
N ALA A 88 1.22 1.30 -7.51
CA ALA A 88 2.47 1.26 -8.26
C ALA A 88 3.42 2.30 -7.67
N LEU A 89 4.53 1.85 -7.09
CA LEU A 89 5.58 2.77 -6.64
C LEU A 89 6.39 3.23 -7.85
N LEU A 90 6.36 4.52 -8.15
CA LEU A 90 7.03 5.10 -9.32
C LEU A 90 8.54 5.28 -9.06
N ARG A 91 9.33 5.34 -10.14
CA ARG A 91 10.78 5.57 -10.09
C ARG A 91 11.15 7.03 -9.95
#